data_AF-A0A1Y3T9R1-F1
#
_entry.id   AF-A0A1Y3T9R1-F1
#
_cell.length_a   1.000
_cell.length_b   1.000
_cell.length_c   1.000
_cell.angle_alpha   90.00
_cell.angle_beta   90.00
_cell.angle_gamma   90.00
#
_symmetry.space_group_name_H-M   'P 1'
#
loop_
_entity.id
_entity.type
_entity.pdbx_description
1 polymer ?
#
loop_
_entity_poly.entity_id
_entity_poly.type
_entity_poly.pdbx_seq_one_letter_code
_entity_poly.pdbx_strand_id
1 'polypeptide(L)'
;MEDNLILQMPLFRPRYKKWKKYGYTKKDEKENLKEVLEESSGGYCMYCYTRIRVDGKLYANLEHAIEKSNSAKLRECIPNIGIACPQCNQSLKKAGERKRKLPSEIIENYEKESRCSLEKRKQCTVACKALRRLQKACCNNCEGKIILQPMGVKGEDTGQPLALQYDILHMEFQPAKDRYTYSGAEKEFIEAHIRRFRLNDPVYKTRGIYEFIKNVINGNGVIPEYEYNNWIVDKFREQLSGKSREEILKICESIFKIIFRI
;
A
#
# COMPACT_ATOMS: atom_id res chain seq x y z
N MET A 1 5.02 29.39 -2.24
CA MET A 1 6.03 28.39 -1.79
C MET A 1 5.39 27.18 -1.09
N GLU A 2 4.06 27.16 -0.89
CA GLU A 2 3.37 26.12 -0.10
C GLU A 2 2.79 24.94 -0.93
N ASP A 3 2.78 25.03 -2.27
CA ASP A 3 1.93 24.15 -3.09
C ASP A 3 2.40 22.70 -3.32
N ASN A 4 3.39 22.15 -2.58
CA ASN A 4 3.75 20.73 -2.83
C ASN A 4 4.48 19.95 -1.72
N LEU A 5 4.19 20.21 -0.43
CA LEU A 5 4.71 19.39 0.67
C LEU A 5 3.82 18.20 1.05
N ILE A 6 2.81 17.93 0.22
CA ILE A 6 1.97 16.75 0.32
C ILE A 6 2.34 15.78 -0.80
N LEU A 7 2.76 14.57 -0.42
CA LEU A 7 3.01 13.49 -1.37
C LEU A 7 1.77 12.62 -1.53
N GLN A 8 1.25 12.52 -2.75
CA GLN A 8 0.13 11.63 -3.04
C GLN A 8 0.60 10.19 -3.15
N MET A 9 0.15 9.31 -2.25
CA MET A 9 0.59 7.91 -2.26
C MET A 9 -0.03 7.16 -3.45
N PRO A 10 0.73 6.23 -4.08
CA PRO A 10 0.26 5.56 -5.27
C PRO A 10 -0.80 4.52 -4.93
N LEU A 11 -1.80 4.40 -5.79
CA LEU A 11 -2.77 3.30 -5.70
C LEU A 11 -2.14 2.01 -6.21
N PHE A 12 -2.32 0.92 -5.47
CA PHE A 12 -1.81 -0.38 -5.89
C PHE A 12 -2.71 -1.03 -6.96
N ARG A 13 -2.27 -0.95 -8.23
CA ARG A 13 -3.03 -1.42 -9.40
C ARG A 13 -2.14 -2.29 -10.32
N PRO A 14 -2.12 -3.61 -10.09
CA PRO A 14 -1.31 -4.51 -10.90
C PRO A 14 -1.71 -4.52 -12.38
N ARG A 15 -0.71 -4.52 -13.28
CA ARG A 15 -0.91 -4.56 -14.74
C ARG A 15 -0.50 -5.90 -15.33
N TYR A 16 -1.45 -6.82 -15.42
CA TYR A 16 -1.20 -8.18 -15.91
C TYR A 16 -1.11 -8.27 -17.44
N LYS A 17 -0.19 -9.10 -17.94
CA LYS A 17 0.01 -9.41 -19.36
C LYS A 17 -0.87 -10.59 -19.77
N LYS A 18 -1.58 -10.49 -20.90
CA LYS A 18 -2.55 -11.52 -21.36
C LYS A 18 -1.92 -12.89 -21.66
N TRP A 19 -0.66 -12.92 -22.05
CA TRP A 19 0.07 -14.13 -22.44
C TRP A 19 0.81 -14.82 -21.28
N LYS A 20 0.86 -14.21 -20.09
CA LYS A 20 1.46 -14.80 -18.90
C LYS A 20 0.38 -15.41 -18.00
N LYS A 21 0.75 -16.48 -17.29
CA LYS A 21 -0.06 -17.07 -16.22
C LYS A 21 0.50 -16.65 -14.86
N TYR A 22 -0.40 -16.41 -13.92
CA TYR A 22 -0.10 -15.89 -12.58
C TYR A 22 -0.72 -16.78 -11.52
N GLY A 23 -0.05 -17.01 -10.41
CA GLY A 23 -0.55 -17.95 -9.39
C GLY A 23 0.23 -17.88 -8.09
N TYR A 24 -0.20 -18.65 -7.10
CA TYR A 24 0.43 -18.66 -5.78
C TYR A 24 1.25 -19.92 -5.53
N THR A 25 0.79 -21.07 -6.05
CA THR A 25 1.37 -22.39 -5.73
C THR A 25 2.39 -22.86 -6.78
N LYS A 26 2.06 -22.82 -8.09
CA LYS A 26 2.98 -23.27 -9.15
C LYS A 26 4.14 -22.28 -9.29
N LYS A 27 5.38 -22.80 -9.32
CA LYS A 27 6.62 -22.00 -9.29
C LYS A 27 6.65 -20.88 -10.35
N ASP A 28 6.53 -21.21 -11.63
CA ASP A 28 6.64 -20.22 -12.72
C ASP A 28 5.54 -19.15 -12.65
N GLU A 29 4.32 -19.55 -12.30
CA GLU A 29 3.18 -18.64 -12.17
C GLU A 29 3.32 -17.73 -10.94
N LYS A 30 3.94 -18.24 -9.88
CA LYS A 30 4.28 -17.50 -8.66
C LYS A 30 5.39 -16.49 -8.90
N GLU A 31 6.40 -16.85 -9.68
CA GLU A 31 7.46 -15.93 -10.10
C GLU A 31 6.90 -14.81 -10.97
N ASN A 32 6.08 -15.13 -11.98
CA ASN A 32 5.37 -14.14 -12.79
C ASN A 32 4.48 -13.21 -11.93
N LEU A 33 3.80 -13.76 -10.91
CA LEU A 33 2.96 -12.97 -10.02
C LEU A 33 3.78 -12.03 -9.13
N LYS A 34 4.91 -12.51 -8.59
CA LYS A 34 5.81 -11.65 -7.82
C LYS A 34 6.36 -10.50 -8.67
N GLU A 35 6.85 -10.80 -9.87
CA GLU A 35 7.40 -9.82 -10.81
C GLU A 35 6.40 -8.70 -11.11
N VAL A 36 5.17 -9.04 -11.52
CA VAL A 36 4.16 -8.02 -11.87
C VAL A 36 3.71 -7.20 -10.66
N LEU A 37 3.58 -7.82 -9.48
CA LEU A 37 3.15 -7.11 -8.28
C LEU A 37 4.24 -6.15 -7.78
N GLU A 38 5.50 -6.57 -7.86
CA GLU A 38 6.65 -5.74 -7.53
C GLU A 38 6.82 -4.56 -8.50
N GLU A 39 6.75 -4.81 -9.81
CA GLU A 39 6.76 -3.75 -10.82
C GLU A 39 5.66 -2.73 -10.55
N SER A 40 4.46 -3.22 -10.20
CA SER A 40 3.30 -2.38 -9.92
C SER A 40 3.36 -1.63 -8.60
N SER A 41 4.18 -2.08 -7.64
CA SER A 41 4.44 -1.35 -6.40
C SER A 41 5.70 -0.47 -6.47
N GLY A 42 6.42 -0.50 -7.60
CA GLY A 42 7.71 0.17 -7.76
C GLY A 42 8.81 -0.40 -6.86
N GLY A 43 8.68 -1.66 -6.41
CA GLY A 43 9.65 -2.26 -5.48
C GLY A 43 9.44 -1.90 -4.00
N TYR A 44 8.25 -1.41 -3.63
CA TYR A 44 7.88 -1.11 -2.24
C TYR A 44 6.74 -2.00 -1.74
N CYS A 45 6.64 -2.14 -0.42
CA CYS A 45 5.53 -2.80 0.25
C CYS A 45 4.24 -2.02 -0.03
N MET A 46 3.19 -2.70 -0.47
CA MET A 46 1.91 -2.04 -0.75
C MET A 46 1.21 -1.49 0.48
N TYR A 47 1.63 -1.84 1.70
CA TYR A 47 1.01 -1.37 2.94
C TYR A 47 1.74 -0.21 3.59
N CYS A 48 3.07 -0.29 3.69
CA CYS A 48 3.89 0.66 4.44
C CYS A 48 4.90 1.44 3.59
N TYR A 49 4.97 1.17 2.28
CA TYR A 49 5.85 1.87 1.35
C TYR A 49 7.35 1.76 1.66
N THR A 50 7.73 0.80 2.51
CA THR A 50 9.12 0.39 2.71
C THR A 50 9.59 -0.42 1.52
N ARG A 51 10.83 -0.22 1.10
CA ARG A 51 11.46 -0.95 0.01
C ARG A 51 11.45 -2.47 0.30
N ILE A 52 11.10 -3.26 -0.70
CA ILE A 52 11.08 -4.73 -0.63
C ILE A 52 12.11 -5.39 -1.55
N ARG A 53 12.74 -4.64 -2.46
CA ARG A 53 13.94 -5.09 -3.19
C ARG A 53 15.17 -4.42 -2.60
N VAL A 54 16.05 -5.21 -1.99
CA VAL A 54 17.29 -4.73 -1.38
C VAL A 54 18.42 -5.60 -1.89
N ASP A 55 19.48 -4.99 -2.43
CA ASP A 55 20.64 -5.72 -2.97
C ASP A 55 20.24 -6.82 -3.97
N GLY A 56 19.36 -6.46 -4.92
CA GLY A 56 18.84 -7.38 -5.93
C GLY A 56 17.91 -8.50 -5.41
N LYS A 57 17.72 -8.63 -4.11
CA LYS A 57 16.89 -9.67 -3.48
C LYS A 57 15.51 -9.14 -3.09
N LEU A 58 14.48 -9.92 -3.37
CA LEU A 58 13.09 -9.59 -3.06
C LEU A 58 12.70 -10.11 -1.67
N TYR A 59 12.64 -9.20 -0.70
CA TYR A 59 12.20 -9.40 0.68
C TYR A 59 10.69 -9.11 0.82
N ALA A 60 9.88 -9.92 0.15
CA ALA A 60 8.43 -9.76 0.15
C ALA A 60 7.67 -11.08 0.26
N ASN A 61 6.41 -10.97 0.64
CA ASN A 61 5.45 -12.07 0.61
C ASN A 61 4.33 -11.76 -0.37
N LEU A 62 3.85 -12.80 -1.05
CA LEU A 62 2.53 -12.76 -1.66
C LEU A 62 1.51 -12.74 -0.53
N GLU A 63 0.70 -11.69 -0.51
CA GLU A 63 -0.26 -11.39 0.54
C GLU A 63 -1.67 -11.60 0.01
N HIS A 64 -2.55 -12.22 0.78
CA HIS A 64 -3.95 -12.45 0.39
C HIS A 64 -4.83 -11.41 1.07
N ALA A 65 -5.41 -10.47 0.33
CA ALA A 65 -6.22 -9.38 0.89
C ALA A 65 -7.33 -9.92 1.82
N ILE A 66 -8.13 -10.86 1.34
CA ILE A 66 -9.03 -11.70 2.16
C ILE A 66 -8.33 -13.03 2.44
N GLU A 67 -8.31 -13.44 3.70
CA GLU A 67 -7.58 -14.61 4.14
C GLU A 67 -8.16 -15.92 3.59
N LYS A 68 -7.26 -16.83 3.24
CA LYS A 68 -7.55 -18.18 2.72
C LYS A 68 -8.36 -19.05 3.67
N SER A 69 -8.39 -18.70 4.96
CA SER A 69 -9.22 -19.34 5.97
C SER A 69 -10.72 -19.09 5.71
N ASN A 70 -11.11 -18.05 4.98
CA ASN A 70 -12.49 -17.82 4.57
C ASN A 70 -12.92 -18.75 3.43
N SER A 71 -12.01 -19.10 2.50
CA SER A 71 -12.29 -20.03 1.40
C SER A 71 -10.99 -20.51 0.76
N ALA A 72 -10.90 -21.80 0.45
CA ALA A 72 -9.75 -22.37 -0.25
C ALA A 72 -9.58 -21.80 -1.67
N LYS A 73 -10.68 -21.37 -2.32
CA LYS A 73 -10.65 -20.74 -3.67
C LYS A 73 -9.89 -19.42 -3.68
N LEU A 74 -9.77 -18.72 -2.54
CA LEU A 74 -9.02 -17.47 -2.44
C LEU A 74 -7.51 -17.68 -2.60
N ARG A 75 -7.01 -18.90 -2.36
CA ARG A 75 -5.57 -19.21 -2.41
C ARG A 75 -4.95 -18.87 -3.75
N GLU A 76 -5.65 -19.17 -4.84
CA GLU A 76 -5.19 -18.95 -6.21
C GLU A 76 -5.94 -17.81 -6.92
N CYS A 77 -6.72 -17.02 -6.18
CA CYS A 77 -7.47 -15.90 -6.71
C CYS A 77 -6.53 -14.70 -6.91
N ILE A 78 -5.97 -14.56 -8.11
CA ILE A 78 -5.02 -13.49 -8.49
C ILE A 78 -5.47 -12.08 -8.05
N PRO A 79 -6.72 -11.62 -8.29
CA PRO A 79 -7.15 -10.28 -7.86
C PRO A 79 -7.31 -10.13 -6.33
N ASN A 80 -7.13 -11.20 -5.56
CA ASN A 80 -7.06 -11.18 -4.10
C ASN A 80 -5.61 -11.23 -3.59
N ILE A 81 -4.59 -11.26 -4.47
CA ILE A 81 -3.18 -11.40 -4.08
C ILE A 81 -2.40 -10.11 -4.36
N GLY A 82 -1.76 -9.58 -3.33
CA GLY A 82 -0.86 -8.44 -3.35
C GLY A 82 0.58 -8.79 -2.94
N ILE A 83 1.40 -7.76 -2.73
CA ILE A 83 2.79 -7.89 -2.30
C ILE A 83 3.09 -6.99 -1.10
N ALA A 84 3.58 -7.58 -0.01
CA ALA A 84 3.86 -6.87 1.22
C ALA A 84 5.18 -7.33 1.86
N CYS A 85 5.80 -6.45 2.65
CA CYS A 85 6.95 -6.82 3.45
C CYS A 85 6.55 -7.82 4.55
N PRO A 86 7.50 -8.63 5.08
CA PRO A 86 7.22 -9.61 6.12
C PRO A 86 6.55 -9.03 7.37
N GLN A 87 6.97 -7.83 7.81
CA GLN A 87 6.40 -7.19 8.99
C GLN A 87 4.91 -6.86 8.81
N CYS A 88 4.53 -6.28 7.67
CA CYS A 88 3.13 -5.97 7.39
C CYS A 88 2.30 -7.24 7.21
N ASN A 89 2.80 -8.22 6.45
CA ASN A 89 2.04 -9.44 6.13
C ASN A 89 1.93 -10.41 7.33
N GLN A 90 3.06 -10.72 7.98
CA GLN A 90 3.14 -11.79 8.98
C GLN A 90 2.83 -11.34 10.40
N SER A 91 2.91 -10.03 10.70
CA SER A 91 2.64 -9.47 12.02
C SER A 91 1.42 -8.54 12.01
N LEU A 92 1.53 -7.37 11.37
CA LEU A 92 0.52 -6.31 11.48
C LEU A 92 -0.83 -6.71 10.90
N LYS A 93 -0.82 -7.32 9.71
CA LYS A 93 -2.05 -7.86 9.12
C LYS A 93 -2.53 -9.07 9.89
N LYS A 94 -1.64 -10.00 10.24
CA LYS A 94 -2.01 -11.23 10.97
C LYS A 94 -2.71 -10.90 12.31
N ALA A 95 -2.33 -9.80 12.95
CA ALA A 95 -3.08 -9.23 14.06
C ALA A 95 -4.50 -8.85 13.60
N GLY A 96 -5.51 -9.54 14.16
CA GLY A 96 -6.91 -9.37 13.79
C GLY A 96 -7.46 -10.38 12.77
N GLU A 97 -6.64 -11.29 12.22
CA GLU A 97 -7.10 -12.30 11.25
C GLU A 97 -8.29 -13.12 11.77
N ARG A 98 -8.23 -13.57 13.03
CA ARG A 98 -9.32 -14.32 13.66
C ARG A 98 -10.63 -13.52 13.70
N LYS A 99 -10.54 -12.21 13.91
CA LYS A 99 -11.70 -11.31 13.98
C LYS A 99 -12.26 -10.93 12.60
N ARG A 100 -11.47 -11.12 11.53
CA ARG A 100 -11.87 -10.91 10.13
C ARG A 100 -12.52 -12.14 9.49
N LYS A 101 -12.69 -13.24 10.22
CA LYS A 101 -13.44 -14.39 9.72
C LYS A 101 -14.87 -13.95 9.39
N LEU A 102 -15.30 -14.23 8.17
CA LEU A 102 -16.63 -13.85 7.69
C LEU A 102 -17.71 -14.85 8.15
N PRO A 103 -18.97 -14.41 8.28
CA PRO A 103 -20.09 -15.31 8.57
C PRO A 103 -20.21 -16.43 7.53
N SER A 104 -20.61 -17.63 7.97
CA SER A 104 -20.71 -18.82 7.11
C SER A 104 -21.59 -18.60 5.89
N GLU A 105 -22.73 -17.92 6.03
CA GLU A 105 -23.64 -17.60 4.92
C GLU A 105 -22.95 -16.80 3.80
N ILE A 106 -22.12 -15.82 4.16
CA ILE A 106 -21.36 -15.02 3.19
C ILE A 106 -20.33 -15.88 2.46
N ILE A 107 -19.67 -16.79 3.19
CA ILE A 107 -18.70 -17.73 2.62
C ILE A 107 -19.39 -18.71 1.67
N GLU A 108 -20.50 -19.31 2.07
CA GLU A 108 -21.29 -20.24 1.26
C GLU A 108 -21.80 -19.59 -0.03
N ASN A 109 -22.28 -18.35 0.06
CA ASN A 109 -22.67 -17.56 -1.11
C ASN A 109 -21.48 -17.34 -2.06
N TYR A 110 -20.31 -16.99 -1.55
CA TYR A 110 -19.10 -16.88 -2.36
C TYR A 110 -18.71 -18.21 -3.02
N GLU A 111 -18.78 -19.32 -2.27
CA GLU A 111 -18.49 -20.65 -2.79
C GLU A 111 -19.44 -21.06 -3.92
N LYS A 112 -20.74 -20.77 -3.80
CA LYS A 112 -21.74 -21.06 -4.83
C LYS A 112 -21.61 -20.18 -6.07
N GLU A 113 -21.34 -18.89 -5.89
CA GLU A 113 -21.33 -17.92 -7.00
C GLU A 113 -19.98 -17.82 -7.72
N SER A 114 -18.88 -18.18 -7.06
CA SER A 114 -17.55 -18.15 -7.68
C SER A 114 -17.41 -19.29 -8.69
N ARG A 115 -17.31 -18.92 -9.98
CA ARG A 115 -17.11 -19.86 -11.10
C ARG A 115 -15.71 -20.51 -11.16
N CYS A 116 -14.91 -20.38 -10.10
CA CYS A 116 -13.57 -20.97 -10.00
C CYS A 116 -13.64 -22.19 -9.09
N SER A 117 -12.85 -23.22 -9.38
CA SER A 117 -12.62 -24.34 -8.45
C SER A 117 -11.14 -24.46 -8.12
N LEU A 118 -10.80 -25.37 -7.19
CA LEU A 118 -9.41 -25.68 -6.85
C LEU A 118 -8.63 -26.25 -8.04
N GLU A 119 -9.32 -26.99 -8.93
CA GLU A 119 -8.72 -27.64 -10.10
C GLU A 119 -8.81 -26.77 -11.35
N LYS A 120 -9.91 -26.02 -11.53
CA LYS A 120 -10.18 -25.18 -12.69
C LYS A 120 -10.26 -23.72 -12.26
N ARG A 121 -9.07 -23.13 -12.10
CA ARG A 121 -8.93 -21.70 -11.83
C ARG A 121 -8.87 -20.89 -13.10
N LYS A 122 -9.60 -19.77 -13.12
CA LYS A 122 -9.51 -18.78 -14.20
C LYS A 122 -8.31 -17.88 -13.96
N GLN A 123 -7.62 -17.48 -15.04
CA GLN A 123 -6.58 -16.44 -15.01
C GLN A 123 -7.21 -15.04 -14.93
N CYS A 124 -8.10 -14.83 -13.96
CA CYS A 124 -8.76 -13.55 -13.74
C CYS A 124 -7.72 -12.52 -13.33
N THR A 125 -7.70 -11.36 -13.99
CA THR A 125 -6.83 -10.23 -13.63
C THR A 125 -7.62 -9.11 -12.94
N VAL A 126 -8.94 -9.29 -12.81
CA VAL A 126 -9.89 -8.37 -12.19
C VAL A 126 -10.87 -9.14 -11.30
N ALA A 127 -11.36 -8.49 -10.24
CA ALA A 127 -12.31 -9.08 -9.32
C ALA A 127 -13.65 -9.40 -9.99
N CYS A 128 -14.09 -10.66 -9.87
CA CYS A 128 -15.42 -11.09 -10.30
C CYS A 128 -16.51 -10.59 -9.34
N LYS A 129 -17.79 -10.70 -9.74
CA LYS A 129 -18.93 -10.25 -8.91
C LYS A 129 -18.94 -10.90 -7.52
N ALA A 130 -18.67 -12.21 -7.44
CA ALA A 130 -18.60 -12.94 -6.18
C ALA A 130 -17.49 -12.42 -5.26
N LEU A 131 -16.28 -12.19 -5.81
CA LEU A 131 -15.17 -11.63 -5.02
C LEU A 131 -15.47 -10.22 -4.54
N ARG A 132 -16.06 -9.35 -5.38
CA ARG A 132 -16.42 -7.98 -4.97
C ARG A 132 -17.43 -7.96 -3.81
N ARG A 133 -18.40 -8.88 -3.81
CA ARG A 133 -19.34 -9.03 -2.69
C ARG A 133 -18.63 -9.46 -1.41
N LEU A 134 -17.70 -10.42 -1.52
CA LEU A 134 -16.89 -10.87 -0.39
C LEU A 134 -15.99 -9.75 0.15
N GLN A 135 -15.37 -8.96 -0.74
CA GLN A 135 -14.59 -7.77 -0.37
C GLN A 135 -15.44 -6.76 0.38
N LYS A 136 -16.66 -6.47 -0.11
CA LYS A 136 -17.59 -5.57 0.59
C LYS A 136 -17.91 -6.06 2.00
N ALA A 137 -18.24 -7.34 2.16
CA ALA A 137 -18.51 -7.94 3.47
C ALA A 137 -17.29 -7.87 4.41
N CYS A 138 -16.08 -8.08 3.88
CA CYS A 138 -14.84 -7.94 4.65
C CYS A 138 -14.59 -6.49 5.07
N CYS A 139 -14.78 -5.52 4.17
CA CYS A 139 -14.60 -4.10 4.46
C CYS A 139 -15.59 -3.57 5.51
N ASN A 140 -16.78 -4.17 5.60
CA ASN A 140 -17.78 -3.83 6.63
C ASN A 140 -17.43 -4.39 8.01
N ASN A 141 -16.48 -5.33 8.11
CA ASN A 141 -15.91 -5.74 9.39
C ASN A 141 -14.90 -4.67 9.86
N CYS A 142 -15.00 -4.25 11.12
CA CYS A 142 -14.13 -3.21 11.69
C CYS A 142 -12.63 -3.58 11.60
N GLU A 143 -12.30 -4.86 11.65
CA GLU A 143 -10.92 -5.34 11.51
C GLU A 143 -10.48 -5.49 10.04
N GLY A 144 -11.43 -5.46 9.09
CA GLY A 144 -11.24 -5.54 7.65
C GLY A 144 -11.08 -4.20 6.93
N LYS A 145 -11.00 -3.09 7.67
CA LYS A 145 -10.75 -1.74 7.14
C LYS A 145 -9.30 -1.60 6.62
N ILE A 146 -9.01 -2.17 5.45
CA ILE A 146 -7.71 -2.18 4.76
C ILE A 146 -7.92 -1.68 3.33
N ILE A 147 -7.39 -0.49 3.00
CA ILE A 147 -7.65 0.19 1.70
C ILE A 147 -6.79 -0.34 0.54
N LEU A 148 -5.61 -0.89 0.85
CA LEU A 148 -4.65 -1.37 -0.14
C LEU A 148 -4.89 -2.86 -0.34
N GLN A 149 -5.94 -3.19 -1.07
CA GLN A 149 -6.14 -4.50 -1.69
C GLN A 149 -5.70 -4.38 -3.16
N PRO A 150 -5.37 -5.47 -3.87
CA PRO A 150 -5.15 -5.38 -5.32
C PRO A 150 -6.35 -4.70 -5.99
N MET A 151 -6.07 -3.64 -6.78
CA MET A 151 -7.04 -2.72 -7.41
C MET A 151 -7.63 -1.61 -6.51
N GLY A 152 -7.29 -1.60 -5.21
CA GLY A 152 -7.74 -0.61 -4.23
C GLY A 152 -9.19 -0.78 -3.79
N VAL A 153 -9.59 -0.01 -2.78
CA VAL A 153 -10.96 0.07 -2.27
C VAL A 153 -11.60 1.39 -2.68
N LYS A 154 -12.90 1.36 -2.99
CA LYS A 154 -13.71 2.57 -3.22
C LYS A 154 -14.59 2.82 -2.01
N GLY A 155 -14.75 4.08 -1.64
CA GLY A 155 -15.68 4.50 -0.59
C GLY A 155 -17.12 4.20 -0.98
N GLU A 156 -17.93 3.79 0.00
CA GLU A 156 -19.33 3.43 -0.24
C GLU A 156 -20.20 4.67 -0.46
N ASP A 157 -19.87 5.79 0.18
CA ASP A 157 -20.67 7.01 0.16
C ASP A 157 -20.35 7.85 -1.08
N THR A 158 -19.06 7.98 -1.40
CA THR A 158 -18.58 8.89 -2.45
C THR A 158 -18.21 8.17 -3.74
N GLY A 159 -18.01 6.85 -3.70
CA GLY A 159 -17.50 6.07 -4.83
C GLY A 159 -16.03 6.37 -5.20
N GLN A 160 -15.37 7.26 -4.45
CA GLN A 160 -13.99 7.67 -4.71
C GLN A 160 -12.99 6.61 -4.21
N PRO A 161 -11.80 6.51 -4.80
CA PRO A 161 -10.74 5.67 -4.26
C PRO A 161 -10.36 6.10 -2.84
N LEU A 162 -10.34 5.15 -1.90
CA LEU A 162 -9.79 5.38 -0.56
C LEU A 162 -8.27 5.36 -0.65
N ALA A 163 -7.64 6.51 -0.43
CA ALA A 163 -6.22 6.72 -0.70
C ALA A 163 -5.53 7.48 0.44
N LEU A 164 -4.20 7.38 0.46
CA LEU A 164 -3.33 8.08 1.41
C LEU A 164 -2.59 9.22 0.72
N GLN A 165 -2.29 10.24 1.50
CA GLN A 165 -1.24 11.21 1.20
C GLN A 165 -0.28 11.27 2.40
N TYR A 166 0.95 11.71 2.17
CA TYR A 166 1.94 11.92 3.22
C TYR A 166 2.23 13.42 3.35
N ASP A 167 2.07 13.92 4.56
CA ASP A 167 2.40 15.30 4.92
C ASP A 167 3.86 15.38 5.36
N ILE A 168 4.69 16.07 4.57
CA ILE A 168 6.12 16.19 4.85
C ILE A 168 6.36 17.07 6.09
N LEU A 169 5.54 18.10 6.31
CA LEU A 169 5.70 19.02 7.44
C LEU A 169 5.38 18.35 8.77
N HIS A 170 4.30 17.58 8.80
CA HIS A 170 3.86 16.85 9.99
C HIS A 170 4.48 15.45 10.12
N MET A 171 5.15 14.98 9.07
CA MET A 171 5.74 13.63 8.95
C MET A 171 4.74 12.50 9.16
N GLU A 172 3.54 12.63 8.60
CA GLU A 172 2.46 11.68 8.84
C GLU A 172 1.67 11.32 7.57
N PHE A 173 1.19 10.08 7.54
CA PHE A 173 0.19 9.64 6.59
C PHE A 173 -1.19 10.15 7.02
N GLN A 174 -1.97 10.61 6.06
CA GLN A 174 -3.33 11.07 6.27
C GLN A 174 -4.22 10.68 5.08
N PRO A 175 -5.56 10.74 5.21
CA PRO A 175 -6.45 10.60 4.07
C PRO A 175 -6.09 11.60 2.96
N ALA A 176 -6.16 11.17 1.69
CA ALA A 176 -5.80 11.97 0.53
C ALA A 176 -6.81 13.10 0.20
N LYS A 177 -7.02 14.02 1.15
CA LYS A 177 -8.03 15.09 1.11
C LYS A 177 -7.78 16.13 0.01
N ASP A 178 -6.54 16.25 -0.47
CA ASP A 178 -6.17 17.20 -1.51
C ASP A 178 -6.66 16.75 -2.89
N ARG A 179 -6.92 15.45 -3.05
CA ARG A 179 -7.36 14.83 -4.30
C ARG A 179 -8.82 14.38 -4.27
N TYR A 180 -9.33 14.08 -3.09
CA TYR A 180 -10.60 13.39 -2.89
C TYR A 180 -11.38 13.99 -1.74
N THR A 181 -12.71 13.96 -1.85
CA THR A 181 -13.64 14.39 -0.81
C THR A 181 -14.27 13.15 -0.20
N TYR A 182 -13.95 12.90 1.08
CA TYR A 182 -14.40 11.72 1.80
C TYR A 182 -15.49 12.04 2.83
N SER A 183 -16.41 11.10 3.03
CA SER A 183 -17.33 11.12 4.17
C SER A 183 -16.59 10.90 5.50
N GLY A 184 -17.28 11.10 6.62
CA GLY A 184 -16.72 10.79 7.95
C GLY A 184 -16.36 9.30 8.10
N ALA A 185 -17.23 8.40 7.62
CA ALA A 185 -17.01 6.96 7.68
C ALA A 185 -15.83 6.52 6.79
N GLU A 186 -15.68 7.12 5.61
CA GLU A 186 -14.56 6.85 4.70
C GLU A 186 -13.22 7.34 5.26
N LYS A 187 -13.20 8.51 5.92
CA LYS A 187 -12.01 8.99 6.65
C LYS A 187 -11.63 8.01 7.76
N GLU A 188 -12.59 7.58 8.58
CA GLU A 188 -12.35 6.62 9.65
C GLU A 188 -11.83 5.27 9.10
N PHE A 189 -12.29 4.85 7.92
CA PHE A 189 -11.79 3.67 7.23
C PHE A 189 -10.31 3.81 6.87
N ILE A 190 -9.92 4.93 6.27
CA ILE A 190 -8.52 5.20 5.89
C ILE A 190 -7.64 5.30 7.15
N GLU A 191 -8.12 5.96 8.20
CA GLU A 191 -7.39 6.05 9.47
C GLU A 191 -7.24 4.69 10.17
N ALA A 192 -8.24 3.81 10.09
CA ALA A 192 -8.14 2.45 10.61
C ALA A 192 -7.03 1.66 9.90
N HIS A 193 -6.84 1.89 8.59
CA HIS A 193 -5.71 1.34 7.85
C HIS A 193 -4.37 1.90 8.35
N ILE A 194 -4.25 3.23 8.50
CA ILE A 194 -3.04 3.90 9.03
C ILE A 194 -2.66 3.33 10.40
N ARG A 195 -3.62 3.19 11.31
CA ARG A 195 -3.42 2.62 12.65
C ARG A 195 -2.99 1.16 12.59
N ARG A 196 -3.63 0.35 11.74
CA ARG A 196 -3.34 -1.09 11.63
C ARG A 196 -1.91 -1.36 11.18
N PHE A 197 -1.43 -0.61 10.19
CA PHE A 197 -0.06 -0.76 9.68
C PHE A 197 0.94 0.15 10.38
N ARG A 198 0.52 0.83 11.48
CA ARG A 198 1.37 1.66 12.33
C ARG A 198 2.14 2.73 11.55
N LEU A 199 1.52 3.29 10.51
CA LEU A 199 2.22 4.19 9.58
C LEU A 199 2.69 5.49 10.25
N ASN A 200 1.96 5.96 11.27
CA ASN A 200 2.29 7.17 12.04
C ASN A 200 2.76 6.86 13.47
N ASP A 201 2.93 5.59 13.83
CA ASP A 201 3.34 5.21 15.18
C ASP A 201 4.77 5.73 15.45
N PRO A 202 5.05 6.44 16.56
CA PRO A 202 6.36 7.03 16.81
C PRO A 202 7.55 6.06 16.79
N VAL A 203 7.31 4.78 17.09
CA VAL A 203 8.31 3.71 17.10
C VAL A 203 8.52 3.12 15.71
N TYR A 204 7.46 3.03 14.90
CA TYR A 204 7.50 2.38 13.58
C TYR A 204 7.59 3.35 12.40
N LYS A 205 7.23 4.62 12.61
CA LYS A 205 7.23 5.65 11.57
C LYS A 205 8.64 5.83 11.04
N THR A 206 8.72 5.95 9.72
CA THR A 206 10.02 6.16 9.07
C THR A 206 10.63 7.49 9.52
N ARG A 207 11.94 7.47 9.79
CA ARG A 207 12.76 8.69 9.95
C ARG A 207 13.49 9.06 8.66
N GLY A 208 13.24 8.34 7.56
CA GLY A 208 14.00 8.51 6.33
C GLY A 208 13.93 9.91 5.74
N ILE A 209 12.74 10.55 5.79
CA ILE A 209 12.59 11.94 5.29
C ILE A 209 13.36 12.94 6.15
N TYR A 210 13.36 12.73 7.46
CA TYR A 210 14.12 13.55 8.41
C TYR A 210 15.63 13.42 8.17
N GLU A 211 16.13 12.19 8.08
CA GLU A 211 17.55 11.91 7.81
C GLU A 211 17.99 12.47 6.46
N PHE A 212 17.14 12.35 5.43
CA PHE A 212 17.37 12.95 4.12
C PHE A 212 17.52 14.47 4.21
N ILE A 213 16.55 15.15 4.82
CA ILE A 213 16.57 16.62 4.98
C ILE A 213 17.83 17.06 5.73
N LYS A 214 18.18 16.38 6.83
CA LYS A 214 19.37 16.69 7.62
C LYS A 214 20.65 16.54 6.78
N ASN A 215 20.75 15.48 5.98
CA ASN A 215 21.91 15.25 5.11
C ASN A 215 22.03 16.31 4.01
N VAL A 216 20.90 16.73 3.41
CA VAL A 216 20.90 17.81 2.41
C VAL A 216 21.35 19.14 3.01
N ILE A 217 20.88 19.48 4.22
CA ILE A 217 21.32 20.70 4.93
C ILE A 217 22.82 20.64 5.24
N ASN A 218 23.29 19.52 5.79
CA ASN A 218 24.72 19.33 6.09
C ASN A 218 25.60 19.36 4.82
N GLY A 219 25.06 18.89 3.70
CA GLY A 219 25.69 18.98 2.37
C GLY A 219 25.52 20.36 1.70
N ASN A 220 24.95 21.34 2.40
CA ASN A 220 24.67 22.67 1.90
C ASN A 220 23.84 22.63 0.60
N GLY A 221 22.78 21.83 0.55
CA GLY A 221 21.87 21.69 -0.60
C GLY A 221 22.23 20.58 -1.59
N VAL A 222 23.30 19.81 -1.36
CA VAL A 222 23.65 18.65 -2.20
C VAL A 222 22.76 17.46 -1.84
N ILE A 223 22.06 16.92 -2.85
CA ILE A 223 21.25 15.70 -2.71
C ILE A 223 22.19 14.49 -2.72
N PRO A 224 22.18 13.64 -1.68
CA PRO A 224 23.00 12.44 -1.69
C PRO A 224 22.59 11.42 -2.77
N GLU A 225 23.57 10.80 -3.41
CA GLU A 225 23.35 9.75 -4.41
C GLU A 225 23.46 8.36 -3.76
N TYR A 226 22.36 7.90 -3.16
CA TYR A 226 22.24 6.51 -2.70
C TYR A 226 20.80 6.00 -2.81
N GLU A 227 20.65 4.69 -2.60
CA GLU A 227 19.36 4.01 -2.66
C GLU A 227 18.58 4.17 -1.35
N TYR A 228 17.43 4.83 -1.39
CA TYR A 228 16.61 5.07 -0.20
C TYR A 228 15.64 3.91 0.05
N ASN A 229 15.55 3.44 1.29
CA ASN A 229 14.68 2.31 1.67
C ASN A 229 13.20 2.70 1.86
N ASN A 230 12.79 3.89 1.44
CA ASN A 230 11.45 4.41 1.64
C ASN A 230 10.96 5.25 0.46
N TRP A 231 9.79 4.93 -0.07
CA TRP A 231 9.16 5.60 -1.21
C TRP A 231 8.98 7.11 -1.02
N ILE A 232 8.67 7.56 0.21
CA ILE A 232 8.47 8.98 0.55
C ILE A 232 9.74 9.78 0.21
N VAL A 233 10.91 9.24 0.56
CA VAL A 233 12.18 9.93 0.34
C VAL A 233 12.51 9.98 -1.15
N ASP A 234 12.33 8.87 -1.86
CA ASP A 234 12.55 8.82 -3.30
C ASP A 234 11.66 9.83 -4.04
N LYS A 235 10.40 9.97 -3.62
CA LYS A 235 9.45 10.92 -4.22
C LYS A 235 9.71 12.37 -3.86
N PHE A 236 10.09 12.64 -2.62
CA PHE A 236 10.50 13.99 -2.26
C PHE A 236 11.77 14.40 -3.01
N ARG A 237 12.73 13.48 -3.19
CA ARG A 237 13.91 13.71 -4.04
C ARG A 237 13.53 14.03 -5.48
N GLU A 238 12.58 13.29 -6.06
CA GLU A 238 12.05 13.58 -7.39
C GLU A 238 11.42 14.99 -7.47
N GLN A 239 10.66 15.41 -6.46
CA GLN A 239 10.09 16.78 -6.41
C GLN A 239 11.15 17.89 -6.32
N LEU A 240 12.31 17.58 -5.71
CA LEU A 240 13.45 18.49 -5.65
C LEU A 240 14.28 18.49 -6.94
N SER A 241 14.09 17.50 -7.82
CA SER A 241 14.83 17.39 -9.08
C SER A 241 14.58 18.61 -9.97
N GLY A 242 15.65 19.15 -10.56
CA GLY A 242 15.59 20.33 -11.42
C GLY A 242 15.63 21.69 -10.69
N LYS A 243 15.63 21.70 -9.35
CA LYS A 243 15.84 22.92 -8.55
C LYS A 243 17.33 23.24 -8.39
N SER A 244 17.64 24.51 -8.15
CA SER A 244 18.99 24.92 -7.79
C SER A 244 19.37 24.41 -6.40
N ARG A 245 20.68 24.36 -6.14
CA ARG A 245 21.22 23.97 -4.84
C ARG A 245 20.70 24.87 -3.70
N GLU A 246 20.64 26.17 -3.96
CA GLU A 246 20.17 27.18 -3.01
C GLU A 246 18.67 27.03 -2.74
N GLU A 247 17.88 26.73 -3.76
CA GLU A 247 16.45 26.46 -3.60
C GLU A 247 16.20 25.20 -2.76
N ILE A 248 16.92 24.12 -3.06
CA ILE A 248 16.85 22.86 -2.31
C ILE A 248 17.18 23.09 -0.84
N LEU A 249 18.30 23.77 -0.57
CA LEU A 249 18.73 24.09 0.78
C LEU A 249 17.65 24.87 1.52
N LYS A 250 17.12 25.94 0.91
CA LYS A 250 16.08 26.77 1.50
C LYS A 250 14.82 25.96 1.84
N ILE A 251 14.37 25.09 0.93
CA ILE A 251 13.21 24.22 1.17
C ILE A 251 13.48 23.30 2.37
N CYS A 252 14.62 22.60 2.38
CA CYS A 252 14.98 21.69 3.45
C CYS A 252 15.12 22.39 4.81
N GLU A 253 15.75 23.57 4.85
CA GLU A 253 15.86 24.39 6.06
C GLU A 253 14.49 24.86 6.58
N SER A 254 13.60 25.31 5.68
CA SER A 254 12.24 25.71 6.07
C SER A 254 11.47 24.54 6.69
N ILE A 255 11.53 23.37 6.07
CA ILE A 255 10.91 22.16 6.63
C ILE A 255 11.52 21.81 7.98
N PHE A 256 12.86 21.82 8.09
CA PHE A 256 13.57 21.51 9.32
C PHE A 256 13.17 22.45 10.47
N LYS A 257 13.10 23.77 10.24
CA LYS A 257 12.65 24.74 11.25
C LYS A 257 11.24 24.45 11.76
N ILE A 258 10.32 24.09 10.86
CA ILE A 258 8.94 23.73 11.23
C ILE A 258 8.92 22.48 12.12
N ILE A 259 9.70 21.45 11.77
CA ILE A 259 9.76 20.20 12.53
C ILE A 259 10.34 20.41 13.92
N PHE A 260 11.41 21.23 14.04
CA PHE A 260 12.13 21.45 15.29
C PHE A 260 11.62 22.63 16.12
N ARG A 261 10.65 23.39 15.60
CA ARG A 261 10.12 24.63 16.23
C ARG A 261 11.25 25.57 16.70
N ILE A 262 12.25 25.77 15.84
CA ILE A 262 13.35 26.74 16.05
C ILE A 262 13.11 27.94 15.15
#